data_AF-A0AAE8LXR3-F1
#
_entry.id   AF-A0AAE8LXR3-F1
#
_cell.length_a   1.000
_cell.length_b   1.000
_cell.length_c   1.000
_cell.angle_alpha   90.00
_cell.angle_beta   90.00
_cell.angle_gamma   90.00
#
_symmetry.space_group_name_H-M   'P 1'
#
loop_
_entity.id
_entity.type
_entity.pdbx_description
1 polymer ?
#
loop_
_entity_poly.entity_id
_entity_poly.type
_entity_poly.pdbx_seq_one_letter_code
_entity_poly.pdbx_strand_id
1 'polypeptide(L)'
;MSLPYLNLKGEDAFEPVLEKSHYRDVGFTVALTLIKVRLMKDLESLQKFKRGKPNATGEELYDYLQEEAMSDVLLSRADIVAQDSYEETIADLRGQILKLYKMVKEKNAHFWPGIMNPNLYAYDVPTGYTFGSREEAVLIFRNSWYSWSETEPAIRYIREIIKQNP
;
A
#
# COMPACT_ATOMS: atom_id res chain seq x y z
N MET A 1 -23.01 -17.21 16.24
CA MET A 1 -21.65 -17.32 15.66
C MET A 1 -20.97 -15.96 15.82
N SER A 2 -19.88 -15.87 16.58
CA SER A 2 -19.06 -14.65 16.62
C SER A 2 -18.13 -14.69 15.40
N LEU A 3 -18.28 -13.75 14.47
CA LEU A 3 -17.37 -13.59 13.34
C LEU A 3 -16.13 -12.83 13.86
N PRO A 4 -14.98 -13.50 14.06
CA PRO A 4 -13.88 -12.92 14.84
C PRO A 4 -13.22 -11.69 14.18
N TYR A 5 -13.41 -11.51 12.88
CA TYR A 5 -12.81 -10.40 12.11
C TYR A 5 -13.72 -9.18 11.96
N LEU A 6 -15.00 -9.27 12.37
CA LEU A 6 -15.98 -8.19 12.20
C LEU A 6 -16.03 -7.20 13.38
N ASN A 7 -15.28 -7.48 14.46
CA ASN A 7 -15.24 -6.66 15.68
C ASN A 7 -13.88 -5.98 15.91
N LEU A 8 -12.95 -6.08 14.97
CA LEU A 8 -11.64 -5.42 15.08
C LEU A 8 -11.81 -3.91 14.96
N LYS A 9 -11.27 -3.15 15.92
CA LYS A 9 -11.32 -1.69 15.95
C LYS A 9 -9.98 -1.15 16.44
N GLY A 10 -9.40 -0.22 15.70
CA GLY A 10 -8.13 0.40 16.07
C GLY A 10 -6.90 -0.50 15.88
N GLU A 11 -6.97 -1.47 14.97
CA GLU A 11 -5.80 -2.26 14.59
C GLU A 11 -4.71 -1.37 14.00
N ASP A 12 -3.45 -1.74 14.27
CA ASP A 12 -2.31 -0.93 13.86
C ASP A 12 -1.95 -1.13 12.38
N ALA A 13 -2.37 -0.20 11.53
CA ALA A 13 -2.03 -0.22 10.12
C ALA A 13 -0.51 -0.08 9.83
N PHE A 14 0.30 0.30 10.83
CA PHE A 14 1.76 0.42 10.74
C PHE A 14 2.48 -0.87 11.16
N GLU A 15 1.75 -1.88 11.62
CA GLU A 15 2.31 -3.12 12.13
C GLU A 15 3.29 -3.78 11.14
N PRO A 16 4.37 -4.41 11.63
CA PRO A 16 5.34 -5.07 10.76
C PRO A 16 4.74 -6.19 9.92
N VAL A 17 5.17 -6.28 8.66
CA VAL A 17 4.82 -7.41 7.77
C VAL A 17 5.55 -8.67 8.21
N LEU A 18 4.81 -9.66 8.72
CA LEU A 18 5.36 -10.95 9.15
C LEU A 18 5.63 -11.89 7.95
N GLU A 19 6.79 -12.54 7.92
CA GLU A 19 7.19 -13.48 6.85
C GLU A 19 6.34 -14.74 6.82
N LYS A 20 6.00 -15.25 8.02
CA LYS A 20 5.14 -16.43 8.20
C LYS A 20 3.68 -16.05 8.38
N SER A 21 3.28 -14.90 7.86
CA SER A 21 1.87 -14.56 7.85
C SER A 21 1.11 -15.60 7.02
N HIS A 22 -0.08 -15.99 7.50
CA HIS A 22 -0.97 -16.90 6.79
C HIS A 22 -1.57 -16.31 5.50
N TYR A 23 -0.99 -15.21 4.98
CA TYR A 23 -1.36 -14.57 3.71
C TYR A 23 -1.01 -15.52 2.56
N ARG A 24 -1.78 -16.60 2.40
CA ARG A 24 -1.63 -17.52 1.26
C ARG A 24 -2.01 -16.84 -0.05
N ASP A 25 -2.84 -15.81 0.03
CA ASP A 25 -3.39 -15.12 -1.13
C ASP A 25 -2.48 -13.99 -1.65
N VAL A 26 -2.18 -14.04 -2.94
CA VAL A 26 -1.40 -13.01 -3.63
C VAL A 26 -2.20 -11.70 -3.72
N GLY A 27 -3.52 -11.77 -3.91
CA GLY A 27 -4.39 -10.60 -3.97
C GLY A 27 -4.39 -9.78 -2.69
N PHE A 28 -4.45 -10.44 -1.53
CA PHE A 28 -4.30 -9.80 -0.23
C PHE A 28 -2.94 -9.11 -0.10
N THR A 29 -1.86 -9.78 -0.49
CA THR A 29 -0.50 -9.22 -0.43
C THR A 29 -0.37 -7.97 -1.32
N VAL A 30 -0.98 -8.00 -2.51
CA VAL A 30 -1.07 -6.86 -3.43
C VAL A 30 -1.85 -5.70 -2.80
N ALA A 31 -3.03 -5.96 -2.23
CA ALA A 31 -3.84 -4.94 -1.56
C ALA A 31 -3.10 -4.30 -0.37
N LEU A 32 -2.46 -5.12 0.46
CA LEU A 32 -1.65 -4.66 1.58
C LEU A 32 -0.46 -3.80 1.12
N THR A 33 0.16 -4.16 -0.02
CA THR A 33 1.21 -3.33 -0.62
C THR A 33 0.70 -1.93 -0.93
N LEU A 34 -0.46 -1.81 -1.60
CA LEU A 34 -1.06 -0.52 -1.91
C LEU A 34 -1.35 0.31 -0.66
N ILE A 35 -1.93 -0.32 0.37
CA ILE A 35 -2.23 0.35 1.65
C ILE A 35 -0.95 0.89 2.29
N LYS A 36 0.10 0.08 2.39
CA LYS A 36 1.39 0.52 2.97
C LYS A 36 2.03 1.65 2.16
N VAL A 37 1.92 1.61 0.82
CA VAL A 37 2.40 2.71 -0.04
C VAL A 37 1.61 3.99 0.20
N ARG A 38 0.28 3.93 0.30
CA ARG A 38 -0.56 5.10 0.61
C ARG A 38 -0.19 5.71 1.96
N LEU A 39 -0.06 4.91 3.01
CA LEU A 39 0.38 5.38 4.34
C LEU A 39 1.74 6.06 4.31
N MET A 40 2.71 5.46 3.60
CA MET A 40 4.03 6.05 3.45
C MET A 40 3.96 7.39 2.72
N LYS A 41 3.14 7.49 1.67
CA LYS A 41 2.97 8.73 0.92
C LYS A 41 2.23 9.81 1.71
N ASP A 42 1.24 9.44 2.52
CA ASP A 42 0.57 10.36 3.43
C ASP A 42 1.56 10.95 4.45
N LEU A 43 2.44 10.11 5.03
CA LEU A 43 3.50 10.58 5.93
C LEU A 43 4.56 11.45 5.23
N GLU A 44 4.99 11.10 4.01
CA GLU A 44 5.90 11.95 3.21
C GLU A 44 5.28 13.31 2.92
N SER A 45 3.97 13.36 2.64
CA SER A 45 3.23 14.59 2.40
C SER A 45 3.11 15.44 3.68
N LEU A 46 2.76 14.81 4.80
CA LEU A 46 2.68 15.48 6.10
C LEU A 46 4.05 16.01 6.57
N GLN A 47 5.13 15.26 6.33
CA GLN A 47 6.50 15.69 6.59
C GLN A 47 6.84 16.95 5.79
N LYS A 48 6.49 16.96 4.49
CA LYS A 48 6.70 18.11 3.61
C LYS A 48 5.91 19.33 4.08
N PHE A 49 4.67 19.13 4.52
CA PHE A 49 3.84 20.19 5.09
C PHE A 49 4.49 20.80 6.34
N LYS A 50 4.92 19.96 7.32
CA LYS A 50 5.64 20.44 8.51
C LYS A 50 6.92 21.19 8.17
N ARG A 51 7.70 20.73 7.19
CA ARG A 51 8.90 21.45 6.74
C ARG A 51 8.58 22.82 6.13
N GLY A 52 7.45 22.94 5.43
CA GLY A 52 6.95 24.21 4.90
C GLY A 52 6.33 25.12 5.97
N LYS A 53 5.83 24.55 7.06
CA LYS A 53 5.21 25.24 8.19
C LYS A 53 5.66 24.65 9.54
N PRO A 54 6.89 24.95 10.01
CA PRO A 54 7.47 24.31 11.19
C PRO A 54 6.68 24.50 12.50
N ASN A 55 5.90 25.58 12.59
CA ASN A 55 5.06 25.89 13.75
C ASN A 55 3.58 25.53 13.53
N ALA A 56 3.28 24.59 12.63
CA ALA A 56 1.91 24.15 12.37
C ALA A 56 1.26 23.63 13.66
N THR A 57 0.04 24.08 13.94
CA THR A 57 -0.72 23.58 15.09
C THR A 57 -1.24 22.17 14.81
N GLY A 58 -1.66 21.46 15.86
CA GLY A 58 -2.31 20.15 15.69
C GLY A 58 -3.52 20.22 14.76
N GLU A 59 -4.38 21.23 14.92
CA GLU A 59 -5.55 21.49 14.07
C GLU A 59 -5.14 21.62 12.60
N GLU A 60 -4.12 22.43 12.29
CA GLU A 60 -3.64 22.62 10.92
C GLU A 60 -3.07 21.34 10.30
N LEU A 61 -2.50 20.43 11.10
CA LEU A 61 -2.06 19.12 10.63
C LEU A 61 -3.25 18.22 10.27
N TYR A 62 -4.32 18.26 11.06
CA TYR A 62 -5.52 17.45 10.79
C TYR A 62 -6.32 18.00 9.61
N ASP A 63 -6.45 19.31 9.48
CA ASP A 63 -7.08 19.95 8.32
C ASP A 63 -6.35 19.55 7.03
N TYR A 64 -5.01 19.61 7.05
CA TYR A 64 -4.20 19.17 5.94
C TYR A 64 -4.43 17.69 5.59
N LEU A 65 -4.48 16.81 6.59
CA LEU A 65 -4.74 15.38 6.37
C LEU A 65 -6.14 15.12 5.81
N GLN A 66 -7.16 15.87 6.24
CA GLN A 66 -8.52 15.72 5.72
C GLN A 66 -8.62 16.09 4.24
N GLU A 67 -7.85 17.08 3.79
CA GLU A 67 -7.85 17.54 2.41
C GLU A 67 -6.96 16.70 1.49
N GLU A 68 -5.77 16.30 1.97
CA GLU A 68 -4.69 15.82 1.10
C GLU A 68 -4.34 14.33 1.28
N ALA A 69 -4.75 13.69 2.36
CA ALA A 69 -4.39 12.28 2.60
C ALA A 69 -5.16 11.33 1.67
N MET A 70 -4.46 10.29 1.20
CA MET A 70 -5.05 9.19 0.42
C MET A 70 -5.86 8.22 1.26
N SER A 71 -5.74 8.30 2.60
CA SER A 71 -6.45 7.46 3.55
C SER A 71 -6.78 8.21 4.85
N ASP A 72 -7.81 7.75 5.54
CA ASP A 72 -8.26 8.27 6.84
C ASP A 72 -7.48 7.68 8.03
N VAL A 73 -6.51 6.79 7.79
CA VAL A 73 -5.78 6.08 8.85
C VAL A 73 -5.08 7.05 9.79
N LEU A 74 -4.40 8.08 9.25
CA LEU A 74 -3.69 9.06 10.07
C LEU A 74 -4.64 9.94 10.90
N LEU A 75 -5.88 10.16 10.44
CA LEU A 75 -6.89 10.92 11.20
C LEU A 75 -7.26 10.23 12.53
N SER A 76 -7.04 8.92 12.62
CA SER A 76 -7.27 8.14 13.84
C SER A 76 -6.01 7.96 14.71
N ARG A 77 -4.86 8.52 14.31
CA ARG A 77 -3.54 8.24 14.91
C ARG A 77 -2.84 9.49 15.42
N ALA A 78 -3.42 10.09 16.47
CA ALA A 78 -2.86 11.28 17.12
C ALA A 78 -1.43 11.06 17.65
N ASP A 79 -1.11 9.84 18.07
CA ASP A 79 0.22 9.43 18.50
C ASP A 79 1.28 9.55 17.39
N ILE A 80 0.88 9.32 16.14
CA ILE A 80 1.77 9.46 14.97
C ILE A 80 1.79 10.91 14.50
N VAL A 81 0.63 11.55 14.33
CA VAL A 81 0.54 12.93 13.80
C VAL A 81 1.28 13.95 14.68
N ALA A 82 1.35 13.70 15.99
CA ALA A 82 2.07 14.56 16.92
C ALA A 82 3.61 14.42 16.87
N GLN A 83 4.18 13.42 16.18
CA GLN A 83 5.63 13.20 16.15
C GLN A 83 6.38 14.35 15.46
N ASP A 84 7.55 14.71 15.98
CA ASP A 84 8.38 15.79 15.41
C ASP A 84 8.92 15.45 14.01
N SER A 85 9.20 14.17 13.79
CA SER A 85 9.70 13.65 12.52
C SER A 85 9.07 12.29 12.21
N TYR A 86 8.92 12.00 10.92
CA TYR A 86 8.34 10.74 10.42
C TYR A 86 9.38 9.87 9.71
N GLU A 87 10.65 10.27 9.73
CA GLU A 87 11.75 9.68 8.97
C GLU A 87 11.91 8.18 9.22
N GLU A 88 11.86 7.76 10.48
CA GLU A 88 11.97 6.35 10.89
C GLU A 88 10.76 5.54 10.42
N THR A 89 9.55 6.01 10.70
CA THR A 89 8.30 5.37 10.26
C THR A 89 8.22 5.24 8.74
N ILE A 90 8.67 6.25 7.99
CA ILE A 90 8.77 6.21 6.53
C ILE A 90 9.79 5.15 6.09
N ALA A 91 10.96 5.08 6.73
CA ALA A 91 11.99 4.09 6.41
C ALA A 91 11.48 2.65 6.65
N ASP A 92 10.78 2.43 7.76
CA ASP A 92 10.16 1.15 8.09
C ASP A 92 9.10 0.75 7.06
N LEU A 93 8.21 1.68 6.69
CA LEU A 93 7.21 1.44 5.66
C LEU A 93 7.86 1.10 4.31
N ARG A 94 8.95 1.77 3.92
CA ARG A 94 9.71 1.41 2.70
C ARG A 94 10.24 -0.02 2.77
N GLY A 95 10.79 -0.42 3.91
CA GLY A 95 11.23 -1.80 4.15
C GLY A 95 10.09 -2.82 4.03
N GLN A 96 8.94 -2.51 4.65
CA GLN A 96 7.73 -3.34 4.58
C GLN A 96 7.20 -3.44 3.14
N ILE A 97 7.15 -2.35 2.38
CA ILE A 97 6.69 -2.35 0.99
C ILE A 97 7.64 -3.18 0.10
N LEU A 98 8.95 -3.02 0.25
CA LEU A 98 9.92 -3.82 -0.51
C LEU A 98 9.76 -5.32 -0.20
N LYS A 99 9.48 -5.67 1.05
CA LYS A 99 9.21 -7.04 1.47
C LYS A 99 7.94 -7.59 0.81
N LEU A 100 6.83 -6.85 0.87
CA LEU A 100 5.57 -7.24 0.22
C LEU A 100 5.72 -7.38 -1.31
N TYR A 101 6.46 -6.46 -1.93
CA TYR A 101 6.82 -6.55 -3.35
C TYR A 101 7.51 -7.87 -3.70
N LYS A 102 8.53 -8.26 -2.91
CA LYS A 102 9.26 -9.53 -3.07
C LYS A 102 8.34 -10.73 -2.86
N MET A 103 7.47 -10.69 -1.85
CA MET A 103 6.51 -11.77 -1.59
C MET A 103 5.54 -11.99 -2.76
N VAL A 104 5.02 -10.91 -3.37
CA VAL A 104 4.17 -11.03 -4.56
C VAL A 104 4.98 -11.59 -5.73
N LYS A 105 6.21 -11.10 -5.95
CA LYS A 105 7.08 -11.57 -7.04
C LYS A 105 7.41 -13.06 -6.91
N GLU A 106 7.68 -13.53 -5.70
CA GLU A 106 7.98 -14.94 -5.40
C GLU A 106 6.76 -15.84 -5.63
N LYS A 107 5.57 -15.41 -5.20
CA LYS A 107 4.34 -16.21 -5.35
C LYS A 107 3.76 -16.16 -6.75
N ASN A 108 3.86 -15.03 -7.43
CA ASN A 108 3.37 -14.86 -8.79
C ASN A 108 4.21 -13.79 -9.53
N ALA A 109 5.23 -14.25 -10.26
CA ALA A 109 6.14 -13.40 -11.01
C ALA A 109 5.46 -12.60 -12.14
N HIS A 110 4.22 -12.97 -12.52
CA HIS A 110 3.48 -12.31 -13.58
C HIS A 110 2.74 -11.06 -13.09
N PHE A 111 2.51 -10.86 -11.79
CA PHE A 111 1.68 -9.73 -11.34
C PHE A 111 2.26 -8.35 -11.68
N TRP A 112 3.52 -8.09 -11.28
CA TRP A 112 4.16 -6.77 -11.43
C TRP A 112 4.31 -6.27 -12.88
N PRO A 113 4.59 -7.13 -13.88
CA PRO A 113 4.50 -6.74 -15.29
C PRO A 113 3.19 -6.02 -15.67
N GLY A 114 2.05 -6.40 -15.10
CA GLY A 114 0.76 -5.73 -15.34
C GLY A 114 0.71 -4.29 -14.82
N ILE A 115 1.33 -4.03 -13.66
CA ILE A 115 1.43 -2.66 -13.12
C ILE A 115 2.32 -1.77 -14.02
N MET A 116 3.37 -2.36 -14.60
CA MET A 116 4.25 -1.66 -15.55
C MET A 116 3.55 -1.37 -16.88
N ASN A 117 2.83 -2.35 -17.42
CA ASN A 117 2.10 -2.23 -18.68
C ASN A 117 0.67 -2.81 -18.53
N PRO A 118 -0.32 -1.98 -18.13
CA PRO A 118 -1.70 -2.40 -17.92
C PRO A 118 -2.34 -3.06 -19.14
N ASN A 119 -1.91 -2.71 -20.35
CA ASN A 119 -2.43 -3.27 -21.60
C ASN A 119 -2.13 -4.77 -21.75
N LEU A 120 -1.15 -5.31 -20.99
CA LEU A 120 -0.89 -6.75 -20.97
C LEU A 120 -2.09 -7.56 -20.48
N TYR A 121 -2.93 -6.97 -19.60
CA TYR A 121 -4.01 -7.67 -18.89
C TYR A 121 -5.39 -7.04 -19.12
N ALA A 122 -5.47 -5.88 -19.76
CA ALA A 122 -6.72 -5.12 -19.95
C ALA A 122 -7.82 -5.91 -20.69
N TYR A 123 -7.44 -6.82 -21.58
CA TYR A 123 -8.38 -7.56 -22.45
C TYR A 123 -8.47 -9.06 -22.12
N ASP A 124 -7.69 -9.54 -21.16
CA ASP A 124 -7.65 -10.96 -20.83
C ASP A 124 -8.75 -11.33 -19.84
N VAL A 125 -9.51 -12.38 -20.15
CA VAL A 125 -10.58 -12.92 -19.30
C VAL A 125 -10.28 -14.39 -19.00
N PRO A 126 -9.54 -14.68 -17.92
CA PRO A 126 -9.25 -16.06 -17.55
C PRO A 126 -10.54 -16.76 -17.10
N THR A 127 -10.80 -17.95 -17.66
CA THR A 127 -11.93 -18.82 -17.26
C THR A 127 -11.58 -19.72 -16.07
N GLY A 128 -10.28 -19.90 -15.80
CA GLY A 128 -9.73 -20.60 -14.65
C GLY A 128 -8.26 -20.23 -14.46
N TYR A 129 -7.69 -20.58 -13.31
CA TYR A 129 -6.28 -20.34 -12.99
C TYR A 129 -5.73 -21.43 -12.07
N THR A 130 -4.41 -21.48 -11.96
CA THR A 130 -3.69 -22.20 -10.91
C THR A 130 -2.84 -21.22 -10.12
N PHE A 131 -2.52 -21.54 -8.86
CA PHE A 131 -1.70 -20.66 -8.02
C PHE A 131 -0.34 -20.38 -8.68
N GLY A 132 0.03 -19.10 -8.78
CA GLY A 132 1.25 -18.61 -9.43
C GLY A 132 1.15 -18.43 -10.94
N SER A 133 0.02 -18.78 -11.58
CA SER A 133 -0.11 -18.69 -13.04
C SER A 133 -0.33 -17.25 -13.52
N ARG A 134 -0.13 -17.03 -14.82
CA ARG A 134 -0.42 -15.73 -15.45
C ARG A 134 -1.91 -15.37 -15.33
N GLU A 135 -2.80 -16.35 -15.43
CA GLU A 135 -4.24 -16.20 -15.31
C GLU A 135 -4.64 -15.71 -13.91
N GLU A 136 -3.98 -16.21 -12.86
CA GLU A 136 -4.15 -15.71 -11.50
C GLU A 136 -3.73 -14.24 -11.41
N ALA A 137 -2.58 -13.87 -11.97
CA ALA A 137 -2.10 -12.49 -11.99
C ALA A 137 -3.08 -11.56 -12.73
N VAL A 138 -3.61 -11.97 -13.87
CA VAL A 138 -4.62 -11.22 -14.63
C VAL A 138 -5.87 -11.02 -13.78
N LEU A 139 -6.36 -12.07 -13.11
CA LEU A 139 -7.55 -12.00 -12.26
C LEU A 139 -7.35 -11.00 -11.11
N ILE A 140 -6.23 -11.11 -10.38
CA ILE A 140 -5.89 -10.20 -9.28
C ILE A 140 -5.73 -8.77 -9.78
N PHE A 141 -5.04 -8.59 -10.91
CA PHE A 141 -4.85 -7.29 -11.53
C PHE A 141 -6.20 -6.65 -11.85
N ARG A 142 -7.10 -7.35 -12.52
CA ARG A 142 -8.41 -6.80 -12.89
C ARG A 142 -9.27 -6.43 -11.68
N ASN A 143 -9.17 -7.19 -10.58
CA ASN A 143 -9.90 -6.92 -9.35
C ASN A 143 -9.31 -5.76 -8.53
N SER A 144 -8.06 -5.39 -8.75
CA SER A 144 -7.35 -4.38 -7.94
C SER A 144 -6.92 -3.13 -8.72
N TRP A 145 -6.86 -3.18 -10.05
CA TRP A 145 -6.25 -2.15 -10.88
C TRP A 145 -6.86 -0.77 -10.66
N TYR A 146 -8.18 -0.67 -10.49
CA TYR A 146 -8.85 0.61 -10.22
C TYR A 146 -8.28 1.29 -8.96
N SER A 147 -8.16 0.55 -7.85
CA SER A 147 -7.60 1.08 -6.60
C SER A 147 -6.15 1.54 -6.76
N TRP A 148 -5.35 0.87 -7.60
CA TRP A 148 -4.00 1.33 -7.92
C TRP A 148 -4.04 2.58 -8.82
N SER A 149 -4.85 2.57 -9.88
CA SER A 149 -4.91 3.62 -10.91
C SER A 149 -5.42 4.96 -10.39
N GLU A 150 -6.27 4.95 -9.37
CA GLU A 150 -6.76 6.15 -8.69
C GLU A 150 -5.69 6.78 -7.78
N THR A 151 -4.57 6.09 -7.55
CA THR A 151 -3.48 6.56 -6.67
C THR A 151 -2.17 6.67 -7.44
N GLU A 152 -2.08 7.70 -8.27
CA GLU A 152 -0.89 7.96 -9.10
C GLU A 152 0.44 8.00 -8.31
N PRO A 153 0.55 8.61 -7.10
CA PRO A 153 1.78 8.55 -6.31
C PRO A 153 2.20 7.13 -5.92
N ALA A 154 1.24 6.24 -5.68
CA ALA A 154 1.52 4.85 -5.32
C ALA A 154 2.01 4.04 -6.53
N ILE A 155 1.39 4.22 -7.70
CA ILE A 155 1.84 3.61 -8.95
C ILE A 155 3.26 4.04 -9.29
N ARG A 156 3.56 5.35 -9.22
CA ARG A 156 4.91 5.84 -9.51
C ARG A 156 5.93 5.18 -8.60
N TYR A 157 5.64 5.12 -7.30
CA TYR A 157 6.54 4.52 -6.32
C TYR A 157 6.81 3.03 -6.60
N ILE A 158 5.78 2.22 -6.81
CA ILE A 158 5.97 0.78 -7.05
C ILE A 158 6.67 0.50 -8.39
N ARG A 159 6.43 1.33 -9.42
CA ARG A 159 7.12 1.21 -10.71
C ARG A 159 8.62 1.47 -10.56
N GLU A 160 9.03 2.40 -9.71
CA GLU A 160 10.46 2.60 -9.41
C GLU A 160 11.06 1.40 -8.68
N ILE A 161 10.34 0.79 -7.74
CA ILE A 161 10.78 -0.47 -7.11
C ILE A 161 10.98 -1.57 -8.16
N ILE A 162 10.03 -1.73 -9.09
CA ILE A 162 10.11 -2.74 -10.15
C ILE A 162 11.34 -2.51 -11.04
N LYS A 163 11.59 -1.27 -11.47
CA LYS A 163 12.76 -0.93 -12.30
C LYS A 163 14.09 -1.19 -11.59
N GLN A 164 14.15 -0.96 -10.29
CA GLN A 164 15.35 -1.19 -9.48
C GLN A 164 15.57 -2.68 -9.14
N ASN A 165 14.53 -3.52 -9.31
CA ASN A 165 14.54 -4.93 -8.96
C ASN A 165 13.90 -5.78 -10.10
N PRO A 166 14.46 -5.77 -11.32
CA PRO A 166 13.87 -6.44 -12.49
C PRO A 166 13.58 -7.92 -12.23
#